data_AF-A0A2E8R8I7-F1
#
_entry.id   AF-A0A2E8R8I7-F1
#
_cell.length_a   1.000
_cell.length_b   1.000
_cell.length_c   1.000
_cell.angle_alpha   90.00
_cell.angle_beta   90.00
_cell.angle_gamma   90.00
#
_symmetry.space_group_name_H-M   'P 1'
#
loop_
_entity.id
_entity.type
_entity.pdbx_description
1 polymer ?
#
loop_
_entity_poly.entity_id
_entity_poly.type
_entity_poly.pdbx_seq_one_letter_code
_entity_poly.pdbx_strand_id
1 'polypeptide(L)'
;MPSAKAHRVSLRKRENKLPLKSKARNQITKIRKLLSDGDIDQAQETASQVYSSLDRAAQRGAIHPKNAARRKSRIMKAIQDVVSSSRE
;
A
#
# COMPACT_ATOMS: atom_id res chain seq x y z
N MET A 1 -12.49 -28.32 -11.36
CA MET A 1 -13.28 -27.08 -11.12
C MET A 1 -13.62 -26.99 -9.64
N PRO A 2 -13.55 -25.81 -9.00
CA PRO A 2 -14.00 -25.66 -7.62
C PRO A 2 -15.51 -25.95 -7.53
N SER A 3 -15.94 -26.58 -6.43
CA SER A 3 -17.38 -26.79 -6.16
C SER A 3 -18.14 -25.44 -6.20
N ALA A 4 -19.39 -25.45 -6.66
CA ALA A 4 -20.25 -24.26 -6.74
C ALA A 4 -20.28 -23.45 -5.43
N LYS A 5 -20.26 -24.14 -4.27
CA LYS A 5 -20.18 -23.50 -2.95
C LYS A 5 -18.86 -22.78 -2.74
N ALA A 6 -17.73 -23.41 -3.07
CA ALA A 6 -16.40 -22.84 -2.94
C ALA A 6 -16.23 -21.61 -3.86
N HIS A 7 -16.78 -21.67 -5.08
CA HIS A 7 -16.80 -20.56 -6.02
C HIS A 7 -17.57 -19.34 -5.47
N ARG A 8 -18.78 -19.54 -4.94
CA ARG A 8 -19.56 -18.45 -4.34
C ARG A 8 -18.84 -17.79 -3.16
N VAL A 9 -18.16 -18.59 -2.32
CA VAL A 9 -17.38 -18.07 -1.18
C VAL A 9 -16.16 -17.28 -1.66
N SER A 10 -15.49 -17.70 -2.73
CA SER A 10 -14.32 -16.99 -3.26
C SER A 10 -14.71 -15.62 -3.83
N LEU A 11 -15.84 -15.52 -4.55
CA LEU A 11 -16.36 -14.26 -5.07
C LEU A 11 -16.66 -13.27 -3.94
N ARG A 12 -17.41 -13.68 -2.92
CA ARG A 12 -17.71 -12.83 -1.76
C ARG A 12 -16.43 -12.34 -1.04
N LYS A 13 -15.46 -13.24 -0.86
CA LYS A 13 -14.15 -12.87 -0.26
C LYS A 13 -13.39 -11.88 -1.14
N ARG A 14 -13.47 -12.03 -2.47
CA ARG A 14 -12.82 -11.15 -3.45
C ARG A 14 -13.42 -9.74 -3.36
N GLU A 15 -14.75 -9.62 -3.36
CA GLU A 15 -15.47 -8.34 -3.23
C GLU A 15 -15.04 -7.55 -1.99
N ASN A 16 -14.93 -8.21 -0.84
CA ASN A 16 -14.50 -7.56 0.40
C ASN A 16 -13.01 -7.15 0.39
N LYS A 17 -12.15 -7.92 -0.29
CA LYS A 17 -10.70 -7.68 -0.32
C LYS A 17 -10.27 -6.67 -1.40
N LEU A 18 -11.02 -6.58 -2.49
CA LEU A 18 -10.80 -5.65 -3.59
C LEU A 18 -10.64 -4.18 -3.15
N PRO A 19 -11.57 -3.58 -2.36
CA PRO A 19 -11.47 -2.18 -1.96
C PRO A 19 -10.28 -1.90 -1.04
N LEU A 20 -9.95 -2.84 -0.14
CA LEU A 20 -8.77 -2.74 0.73
C LEU A 20 -7.48 -2.75 -0.10
N LYS A 21 -7.41 -3.64 -1.10
CA LYS A 21 -6.26 -3.75 -2.00
C LYS A 21 -6.13 -2.51 -2.90
N SER A 22 -7.22 -2.00 -3.46
CA SER A 22 -7.20 -0.82 -4.33
C SER A 22 -6.83 0.43 -3.54
N LYS A 23 -7.41 0.65 -2.36
CA LYS A 23 -7.07 1.77 -1.47
C LYS A 23 -5.57 1.81 -1.17
N ALA A 24 -5.00 0.67 -0.77
CA ALA A 24 -3.56 0.58 -0.49
C ALA A 24 -2.69 0.87 -1.73
N ARG A 25 -3.13 0.45 -2.93
CA ARG A 25 -2.41 0.76 -4.19
C ARG A 25 -2.48 2.24 -4.55
N ASN A 26 -3.66 2.85 -4.40
CA ASN A 26 -3.86 4.26 -4.73
C ASN A 26 -3.03 5.17 -3.83
N GLN A 27 -2.98 4.85 -2.53
CA GLN A 27 -2.14 5.56 -1.58
C GLN A 27 -0.65 5.49 -1.88
N ILE A 28 -0.13 4.32 -2.28
CA ILE A 28 1.26 4.19 -2.75
C ILE A 28 1.49 5.07 -3.99
N THR A 29 0.53 5.10 -4.90
CA THR A 29 0.62 5.92 -6.12
C THR A 29 0.61 7.41 -5.79
N LYS A 30 -0.17 7.83 -4.78
CA LYS A 30 -0.17 9.20 -4.27
C LYS A 30 1.21 9.60 -3.75
N ILE A 31 1.84 8.78 -2.91
CA ILE A 31 3.21 9.04 -2.42
C ILE A 31 4.20 9.18 -3.57
N ARG A 32 4.14 8.31 -4.58
CA ARG A 32 5.05 8.40 -5.73
C ARG A 32 4.86 9.68 -6.53
N LYS A 33 3.63 10.18 -6.65
CA LYS A 33 3.37 11.49 -7.27
C LYS A 33 4.00 12.60 -6.43
N LEU A 34 3.73 12.66 -5.13
CA LEU A 34 4.31 13.67 -4.24
C LEU A 34 5.84 13.68 -4.28
N LEU A 35 6.48 12.51 -4.32
CA LEU A 35 7.94 12.39 -4.48
C LEU A 35 8.43 12.91 -5.84
N SER A 36 7.64 12.73 -6.90
CA SER A 36 7.95 13.26 -8.24
C SER A 36 7.74 14.76 -8.34
N ASP A 37 6.78 15.29 -7.58
CA ASP A 37 6.42 16.71 -7.54
C ASP A 37 7.38 17.51 -6.62
N GLY A 38 8.21 16.82 -5.83
CA GLY A 38 9.20 17.43 -4.93
C GLY A 38 8.68 17.75 -3.52
N ASP A 39 7.43 17.42 -3.22
CA ASP A 39 6.77 17.74 -1.95
C ASP A 39 7.12 16.71 -0.86
N ILE A 40 8.32 16.81 -0.29
CA ILE A 40 8.84 15.87 0.72
C ILE A 40 8.01 15.92 2.01
N ASP A 41 7.58 17.10 2.46
CA ASP A 41 6.82 17.26 3.71
C ASP A 41 5.46 16.56 3.61
N GLN A 42 4.75 16.76 2.50
CA GLN A 42 3.48 16.09 2.23
C GLN A 42 3.65 14.58 2.02
N ALA A 43 4.78 14.13 1.47
CA ALA A 43 5.09 12.72 1.36
C ALA A 43 5.26 12.05 2.74
N GLN A 44 5.92 12.73 3.69
CA GLN A 44 6.09 12.24 5.06
C GLN A 44 4.76 12.19 5.82
N GLU A 45 3.93 13.24 5.71
CA GLU A 45 2.60 13.27 6.33
C GLU A 45 1.71 12.13 5.78
N THR A 46 1.71 11.96 4.46
CA THR A 46 0.93 10.92 3.80
C THR A 46 1.43 9.51 4.15
N ALA A 47 2.72 9.32 4.43
CA ALA A 47 3.32 8.02 4.74
C ALA A 47 2.65 7.30 5.93
N SER A 48 2.33 8.03 7.00
CA SER A 48 1.63 7.50 8.17
C SER A 48 0.27 6.89 7.80
N GLN A 49 -0.48 7.56 6.92
CA GLN A 49 -1.79 7.06 6.49
C GLN A 49 -1.68 5.85 5.55
N VAL A 50 -0.62 5.81 4.74
CA VAL A 50 -0.32 4.64 3.89
C VAL A 50 0.05 3.43 4.74
N TYR A 51 0.84 3.61 5.80
CA TYR A 51 1.20 2.51 6.72
C TYR A 51 -0.03 1.92 7.39
N SER A 52 -0.90 2.75 7.95
CA SER A 52 -2.15 2.30 8.58
C SER A 52 -3.01 1.50 7.59
N SER A 53 -3.09 1.95 6.35
CA SER A 53 -3.93 1.31 5.33
C SER A 53 -3.33 0.00 4.81
N LEU A 54 -2.00 -0.08 4.71
CA LEU A 54 -1.29 -1.32 4.38
C LEU A 54 -1.47 -2.38 5.46
N ASP A 55 -1.41 -1.99 6.73
CA ASP A 55 -1.58 -2.91 7.86
C ASP A 55 -3.02 -3.42 7.97
N ARG A 56 -4.00 -2.53 7.77
CA ARG A 56 -5.42 -2.93 7.70
C ARG A 56 -5.68 -3.92 6.55
N ALA A 57 -5.06 -3.69 5.39
CA ALA A 57 -5.15 -4.63 4.27
C ALA A 57 -4.44 -5.96 4.56
N ALA A 58 -3.37 -5.95 5.34
CA ALA A 58 -2.67 -7.15 5.78
C ALA A 58 -3.50 -7.96 6.80
N GLN A 59 -4.07 -7.29 7.80
CA GLN A 59 -4.90 -7.89 8.83
C GLN A 59 -6.13 -8.60 8.25
N ARG A 60 -6.75 -8.02 7.21
CA ARG A 60 -7.90 -8.63 6.51
C ARG A 60 -7.50 -9.70 5.48
N GLY A 61 -6.21 -10.02 5.36
CA GLY A 61 -5.68 -11.00 4.42
C GLY A 61 -5.90 -10.61 2.95
N ALA A 62 -6.01 -9.31 2.65
CA ALA A 62 -6.03 -8.78 1.29
C ALA A 62 -4.59 -8.67 0.73
N ILE A 63 -3.62 -8.46 1.60
CA ILE A 63 -2.17 -8.44 1.30
C ILE A 63 -1.46 -9.34 2.34
N HIS A 64 -0.40 -10.03 1.95
CA HIS A 64 0.40 -10.80 2.90
C HIS A 64 1.19 -9.85 3.85
N PRO A 65 1.35 -10.13 5.16
CA PRO A 65 2.10 -9.27 6.08
C PRO A 65 3.52 -8.92 5.58
N LYS A 66 4.27 -9.92 5.09
CA LYS A 66 5.59 -9.69 4.45
C LYS A 66 5.53 -8.74 3.24
N ASN A 67 4.44 -8.77 2.46
CA ASN A 67 4.24 -7.84 1.34
C ASN A 67 3.97 -6.41 1.84
N ALA A 68 3.21 -6.26 2.93
CA ALA A 68 2.98 -4.95 3.55
C ALA A 68 4.30 -4.38 4.10
N ALA A 69 5.07 -5.17 4.85
CA ALA A 69 6.38 -4.79 5.36
C ALA A 69 7.35 -4.36 4.23
N ARG A 70 7.44 -5.15 3.15
CA ARG A 70 8.26 -4.80 1.97
C ARG A 70 7.84 -3.46 1.34
N ARG A 71 6.54 -3.18 1.28
CA ARG A 71 6.03 -1.92 0.73
C ARG A 71 6.37 -0.73 1.62
N LYS A 72 6.26 -0.88 2.94
CA LYS A 72 6.68 0.14 3.91
C LYS A 72 8.15 0.47 3.77
N SER A 73 9.01 -0.54 3.77
CA SER A 73 10.45 -0.38 3.59
C SER A 73 10.80 0.33 2.28
N ARG A 74 10.14 -0.02 1.17
CA ARG A 74 10.34 0.67 -0.12
C ARG A 74 9.92 2.14 -0.12
N ILE A 75 8.83 2.49 0.59
CA ILE A 75 8.40 3.88 0.72
C ILE A 75 9.43 4.69 1.50
N MET A 76 9.88 4.16 2.65
CA MET A 76 10.91 4.82 3.45
C MET A 76 12.20 5.02 2.64
N LYS A 77 12.63 3.97 1.92
CA LYS A 77 13.82 4.06 1.08
C LYS A 77 13.67 5.14 -0.01
N ALA A 78 12.53 5.16 -0.71
CA ALA A 78 12.30 6.17 -1.75
C ALA A 78 12.31 7.61 -1.21
N ILE A 79 11.74 7.85 -0.02
CA ILE A 79 11.80 9.17 0.63
C ILE A 79 13.26 9.50 0.99
N GLN A 80 13.98 8.56 1.60
CA GLN A 80 15.37 8.76 1.99
C GLN A 80 16.28 9.04 0.80
N ASP A 81 16.12 8.33 -0.31
CA ASP A 81 16.93 8.49 -1.53
C ASP A 81 16.73 9.91 -2.13
N VAL A 82 15.50 10.45 -2.09
CA VAL A 82 15.21 11.81 -2.54
C VAL A 82 15.82 12.85 -1.59
N VAL A 83 15.69 12.63 -0.28
CA VAL A 83 16.27 13.52 0.75
C VAL A 83 17.80 13.53 0.69
N SER A 84 18.46 12.39 0.47
CA SER A 84 19.92 12.33 0.34
C SER A 84 20.40 13.02 -0.93
N SER A 85 19.69 12.85 -2.05
CA SER A 85 20.03 13.51 -3.32
C SER A 85 19.86 15.03 -3.26
N SER A 86 19.09 15.55 -2.30
CA SER A 86 18.93 17.00 -2.09
C SER A 86 19.97 17.59 -1.13
N ARG A 87 20.79 16.75 -0.47
CA ARG A 87 21.79 17.14 0.54
C ARG A 87 23.23 17.10 0.00
N GLU A 88 23.46 16.52 -1.17
CA GLU A 88 24.71 16.57 -1.93
C GLU A 88 24.64 17.66 -3.00
#